data_AF-A0A959NCG3-F1
#
_entry.id   AF-A0A959NCG3-F1
#
_cell.length_a   1.000
_cell.length_b   1.000
_cell.length_c   1.000
_cell.angle_alpha   90.00
_cell.angle_beta   90.00
_cell.angle_gamma   90.00
#
_symmetry.space_group_name_H-M   'P 1'
#
loop_
_entity.id
_entity.type
_entity.pdbx_description
1 polymer ?
#
loop_
_entity_poly.entity_id
_entity_poly.type
_entity_poly.pdbx_seq_one_letter_code
_entity_poly.pdbx_strand_id
1 'polypeptide(L)'
;MAPSLLTLGCDPELVCRLNGRFTSASDYFRPKSSMGLDGNDSIAEIRPGLSESPIDLTAKIKTVLEYGNEKHPELEFISGHYADGYPIGGHIHISVKPTTELIDSLDTVLYSLSDCIDDPKQRDQRHKSGYGTRKAHSSKYYGFEYRTPGSWLLSPSTSIVTLTLAKLTIIGVLEDNIDFTS
;
A
#
# COMPACT_ATOMS: atom_id res chain seq x y z
N MET A 1 12.29 26.13 -9.14
CA MET A 1 11.85 25.54 -7.86
C MET A 1 12.71 24.31 -7.64
N ALA A 2 13.32 24.15 -6.46
CA ALA A 2 13.92 22.86 -6.13
C ALA A 2 12.82 21.79 -6.27
N PRO A 3 13.08 20.61 -6.86
CA PRO A 3 12.10 19.54 -6.85
C PRO A 3 11.72 19.32 -5.39
N SER A 4 10.43 19.42 -5.06
CA SER A 4 9.95 18.99 -3.75
C SER A 4 10.43 17.56 -3.54
N LEU A 5 11.13 17.31 -2.44
CA LEU A 5 11.70 15.99 -2.13
C LEU A 5 10.59 14.92 -2.31
N LEU A 6 10.83 13.96 -3.21
CA LEU A 6 9.88 12.88 -3.48
C LEU A 6 9.77 12.02 -2.23
N THR A 7 8.60 12.04 -1.61
CA THR A 7 8.26 11.22 -0.46
C THR A 7 7.19 10.20 -0.82
N LEU A 8 7.30 9.05 -0.17
CA LEU A 8 6.30 8.00 -0.17
C LEU A 8 5.66 7.90 1.21
N GLY A 9 4.37 7.62 1.22
CA GLY A 9 3.65 7.02 2.35
C GLY A 9 2.94 5.77 1.86
N CYS A 10 2.27 5.08 2.77
CA CYS A 10 1.40 3.97 2.40
C CYS A 10 0.34 3.76 3.46
N ASP A 11 -0.70 3.04 3.06
CA ASP A 11 -1.82 2.66 3.90
C ASP A 11 -2.27 1.21 3.61
N PRO A 12 -1.37 0.21 3.69
CA PRO A 12 -1.73 -1.16 3.42
C PRO A 12 -2.75 -1.68 4.45
N GLU A 13 -3.75 -2.35 3.92
CA GLU A 13 -4.88 -2.90 4.64
C GLU A 13 -4.56 -4.33 5.13
N LEU A 14 -5.23 -4.72 6.22
CA LEU A 14 -5.10 -6.01 6.88
C LEU A 14 -6.46 -6.45 7.43
N VAL A 15 -6.80 -7.72 7.24
CA VAL A 15 -7.91 -8.36 7.95
C VAL A 15 -7.43 -8.82 9.33
N CYS A 16 -8.24 -8.60 10.36
CA CYS A 16 -7.97 -9.12 11.69
C CYS A 16 -8.69 -10.46 11.90
N ARG A 17 -8.01 -11.42 12.52
CA ARG A 17 -8.65 -12.63 13.07
C ARG A 17 -8.36 -12.76 14.56
N LEU A 18 -9.30 -13.38 15.26
CA LEU A 18 -9.15 -13.86 16.64
C LEU A 18 -9.46 -15.35 16.65
N ASN A 19 -8.47 -16.17 17.06
CA ASN A 19 -8.58 -17.64 17.04
C ASN A 19 -8.97 -18.19 15.66
N GLY A 20 -8.30 -17.70 14.61
CA GLY A 20 -8.52 -18.12 13.21
C GLY A 20 -9.86 -17.70 12.60
N ARG A 21 -10.63 -16.82 13.25
CA ARG A 21 -11.90 -16.30 12.74
C ARG A 21 -11.86 -14.79 12.58
N PHE A 22 -12.49 -14.29 11.52
CA PHE A 22 -12.67 -12.86 11.29
C PHE A 22 -13.18 -12.13 12.54
N THR A 23 -12.58 -10.97 12.81
CA THR A 23 -13.05 -10.02 13.82
C THR A 23 -12.91 -8.60 13.28
N SER A 24 -13.80 -7.69 13.70
CA SER A 24 -13.79 -6.32 13.19
C SER A 24 -12.62 -5.53 13.76
N ALA A 25 -11.84 -4.87 12.91
CA ALA A 25 -10.73 -4.04 13.37
C ALA A 25 -11.17 -2.89 14.30
N SER A 26 -12.40 -2.36 14.11
CA SER A 26 -12.98 -1.30 14.94
C SER A 26 -13.18 -1.65 16.40
N ASP A 27 -13.21 -2.94 16.75
CA ASP A 27 -13.30 -3.39 18.14
C ASP A 27 -11.97 -3.19 18.90
N TYR A 28 -10.86 -2.98 18.17
CA TYR A 28 -9.49 -2.98 18.70
C TYR A 28 -8.73 -1.67 18.43
N PHE A 29 -8.97 -1.04 17.28
CA PHE A 29 -8.23 0.14 16.84
C PHE A 29 -9.13 1.35 16.64
N ARG A 30 -8.54 2.55 16.79
CA ARG A 30 -9.26 3.80 16.55
C ARG A 30 -9.09 4.21 15.08
N PRO A 31 -10.06 4.93 14.49
CA PRO A 31 -9.87 5.53 13.18
C PRO A 31 -8.64 6.45 13.16
N LYS A 32 -7.94 6.52 12.02
CA LYS A 32 -6.84 7.46 11.75
C LYS A 32 -5.60 7.34 12.65
N SER A 33 -5.45 6.29 13.47
CA SER A 33 -4.19 6.00 14.16
C SER A 33 -3.18 5.29 13.25
N SER A 34 -1.92 5.20 13.70
CA SER A 34 -0.85 4.51 12.98
C SER A 34 -1.22 3.05 12.68
N MET A 35 -1.72 2.30 13.66
CA MET A 35 -2.50 1.08 13.40
C MET A 35 -3.96 1.47 13.57
N GLY A 36 -4.68 1.67 12.48
CA GLY A 36 -6.03 2.25 12.50
C GLY A 36 -7.01 1.47 11.64
N LEU A 37 -8.06 2.13 11.18
CA LEU A 37 -9.12 1.53 10.36
C LEU A 37 -9.10 2.13 8.95
N ASP A 38 -9.36 1.31 7.93
CA ASP A 38 -9.76 1.80 6.59
C ASP A 38 -11.22 2.31 6.62
N GLY A 39 -11.72 2.86 5.51
CA GLY A 39 -13.07 3.41 5.38
C GLY A 39 -14.22 2.43 5.60
N ASN A 40 -13.97 1.12 5.71
CA ASN A 40 -14.97 0.09 6.04
C ASN A 40 -15.05 -0.22 7.55
N ASP A 41 -14.22 0.39 8.41
CA ASP A 41 -14.10 0.15 9.87
C ASP A 41 -13.76 -1.29 10.31
N SER A 42 -14.09 -2.30 9.49
CA SER A 42 -13.86 -3.73 9.68
C SER A 42 -12.41 -4.13 9.39
N ILE A 43 -11.69 -3.29 8.64
CA ILE A 43 -10.37 -3.56 8.09
C ILE A 43 -9.35 -2.67 8.78
N ALA A 44 -8.26 -3.28 9.25
CA ALA A 44 -7.15 -2.54 9.83
C ALA A 44 -6.30 -1.92 8.71
N GLU A 45 -5.71 -0.75 8.96
CA GLU A 45 -4.89 -0.03 7.99
C GLU A 45 -3.64 0.54 8.69
N ILE A 46 -2.47 0.28 8.10
CA ILE A 46 -1.17 0.71 8.62
C ILE A 46 -0.79 2.07 8.05
N ARG A 47 -0.55 3.06 8.91
CA ARG A 47 -0.18 4.43 8.56
C ARG A 47 1.18 4.80 9.19
N PRO A 48 2.31 4.43 8.55
CA PRO A 48 3.66 4.69 9.05
C PRO A 48 4.11 6.16 8.89
N GLY A 49 3.29 7.00 8.25
CA GLY A 49 3.67 8.36 7.86
C GLY A 49 4.43 8.40 6.53
N LEU A 50 5.17 9.49 6.30
CA LEU A 50 5.90 9.72 5.05
C LEU A 50 7.41 9.49 5.23
N SER A 51 8.09 9.16 4.14
CA SER A 51 9.54 8.99 4.07
C SER A 51 10.05 9.24 2.67
N GLU A 52 11.26 9.78 2.54
CA GLU A 52 11.98 9.77 1.27
C GLU A 52 12.62 8.42 1.00
N SER A 53 13.03 7.70 2.04
CA SER A 53 13.72 6.41 1.94
C SER A 53 12.72 5.24 2.02
N PRO A 54 12.65 4.37 0.99
CA PRO A 54 11.87 3.13 1.05
C PRO A 54 12.30 2.21 2.20
N ILE A 55 13.60 2.22 2.56
CA ILE A 55 14.14 1.46 3.70
C ILE A 55 13.52 1.99 5.00
N ASP A 56 13.56 3.30 5.21
CA ASP A 56 13.02 3.92 6.42
C ASP A 56 11.50 3.77 6.50
N LEU A 57 10.80 3.85 5.37
CA LEU A 57 9.37 3.59 5.31
C LEU A 57 9.04 2.15 5.71
N THR A 58 9.83 1.18 5.22
CA THR A 58 9.70 -0.23 5.60
C THR A 58 9.95 -0.44 7.09
N ALA A 59 10.95 0.23 7.66
CA ALA A 59 11.21 0.19 9.11
C ALA A 59 10.03 0.77 9.92
N LYS A 60 9.44 1.88 9.47
CA LYS A 60 8.25 2.47 10.11
C LYS A 60 7.04 1.56 10.04
N ILE A 61 6.81 0.88 8.91
CA ILE A 61 5.75 -0.14 8.78
C ILE A 61 5.93 -1.23 9.83
N LYS A 62 7.16 -1.74 9.98
CA LYS A 62 7.48 -2.74 11.02
C LYS A 62 7.14 -2.23 12.42
N THR A 63 7.48 -0.98 12.76
CA THR A 63 7.12 -0.39 14.05
C THR A 63 5.60 -0.33 14.28
N VAL A 64 4.82 -0.03 13.23
CA VAL A 64 3.34 -0.03 13.35
C VAL A 64 2.79 -1.43 13.58
N LEU A 65 3.31 -2.43 12.86
CA LEU A 65 2.93 -3.84 13.04
C LEU A 65 3.28 -4.34 14.45
N GLU A 66 4.49 -4.01 14.94
CA GLU A 66 4.93 -4.35 16.30
C GLU A 66 4.02 -3.72 17.34
N TYR A 67 3.67 -2.43 17.19
CA TYR A 67 2.70 -1.76 18.06
C TYR A 67 1.33 -2.46 18.04
N GLY A 68 0.81 -2.84 16.87
CA GLY A 68 -0.46 -3.56 16.73
C GLY A 68 -0.46 -4.88 17.50
N ASN A 69 0.60 -5.67 17.32
CA ASN A 69 0.80 -6.95 18.00
C ASN A 69 1.03 -6.81 19.51
N GLU A 70 1.75 -5.78 19.96
CA GLU A 70 1.94 -5.50 21.40
C GLU A 70 0.64 -5.09 22.08
N LYS A 71 -0.23 -4.34 21.38
CA LYS A 71 -1.51 -3.89 21.93
C LYS A 71 -2.54 -5.00 22.00
N HIS A 72 -2.59 -5.85 20.98
CA HIS A 72 -3.57 -6.92 20.85
C HIS A 72 -2.87 -8.20 20.39
N PRO A 73 -2.09 -8.85 21.27
CA PRO A 73 -1.29 -10.05 20.93
C PRO A 73 -2.14 -11.27 20.59
N GLU A 74 -3.43 -11.25 20.89
CA GLU A 74 -4.40 -12.28 20.53
C GLU A 74 -4.85 -12.21 19.06
N LEU A 75 -4.56 -11.11 18.37
CA LEU A 75 -4.97 -10.92 16.98
C LEU A 75 -3.95 -11.49 15.99
N GLU A 76 -4.49 -12.06 14.92
CA GLU A 76 -3.75 -12.40 13.71
C GLU A 76 -4.04 -11.33 12.65
N PHE A 77 -3.00 -10.77 12.04
CA PHE A 77 -3.13 -9.83 10.93
C PHE A 77 -2.90 -10.54 9.59
N ILE A 78 -3.89 -10.48 8.71
CA ILE A 78 -3.91 -11.18 7.43
C ILE A 78 -3.76 -10.17 6.29
N SER A 79 -2.66 -10.27 5.56
CA SER A 79 -2.39 -9.50 4.33
C SER A 79 -2.70 -10.31 3.07
N GLY A 80 -2.41 -9.74 1.90
CA GLY A 80 -2.66 -10.33 0.59
C GLY A 80 -3.73 -9.58 -0.20
N HIS A 81 -4.42 -10.29 -1.08
CA HIS A 81 -5.37 -9.69 -2.02
C HIS A 81 -6.82 -9.78 -1.53
N TYR A 82 -7.14 -10.85 -0.80
CA TYR A 82 -8.48 -11.12 -0.35
C TYR A 82 -8.45 -12.05 0.86
N ALA A 83 -9.15 -11.69 1.93
CA ALA A 83 -9.31 -12.55 3.10
C ALA A 83 -10.67 -12.32 3.76
N ASP A 84 -11.28 -13.39 4.27
CA ASP A 84 -12.51 -13.35 5.08
C ASP A 84 -13.68 -12.56 4.45
N GLY A 85 -13.76 -12.54 3.11
CA GLY A 85 -14.83 -11.83 2.39
C GLY A 85 -14.45 -10.43 1.91
N TYR A 86 -13.26 -9.94 2.28
CA TYR A 86 -12.82 -8.57 2.01
C TYR A 86 -11.68 -8.53 0.99
N PRO A 87 -11.79 -7.71 -0.07
CA PRO A 87 -10.64 -7.35 -0.87
C PRO A 87 -9.75 -6.38 -0.08
N ILE A 88 -8.43 -6.55 -0.19
CA ILE A 88 -7.45 -5.80 0.60
C ILE A 88 -6.50 -5.05 -0.33
N GLY A 89 -6.15 -3.81 0.02
CA GLY A 89 -5.30 -2.89 -0.73
C GLY A 89 -3.92 -2.68 -0.11
N GLY A 90 -2.93 -2.45 -0.96
CA GLY A 90 -1.59 -2.02 -0.55
C GLY A 90 -1.33 -0.60 -1.04
N HIS A 91 -2.17 0.37 -0.71
CA HIS A 91 -2.06 1.67 -1.36
C HIS A 91 -0.80 2.44 -0.95
N ILE A 92 -0.33 3.25 -1.90
CA ILE A 92 0.92 4.00 -1.81
C ILE A 92 0.60 5.47 -2.04
N HIS A 93 0.98 6.31 -1.09
CA HIS A 93 0.87 7.76 -1.21
C HIS A 93 2.15 8.32 -1.81
N ILE A 94 2.00 9.17 -2.83
CA ILE A 94 3.11 9.71 -3.60
C ILE A 94 2.98 11.23 -3.61
N SER A 95 4.05 11.94 -3.29
CA SER A 95 4.05 13.40 -3.09
C SER A 95 4.13 14.25 -4.37
N VAL A 96 3.75 13.69 -5.51
CA VAL A 96 3.71 14.39 -6.81
C VAL A 96 2.29 14.38 -7.34
N LYS A 97 1.94 15.27 -8.28
CA LYS A 97 0.60 15.26 -8.87
C LYS A 97 0.45 14.07 -9.83
N PRO A 98 -0.71 13.40 -9.85
CA PRO A 98 -0.92 12.28 -10.76
C PRO A 98 -0.97 12.79 -12.20
N THR A 99 -0.27 12.10 -13.09
CA THR A 99 -0.40 12.23 -14.54
C THR A 99 -0.74 10.87 -15.13
N THR A 100 -1.36 10.83 -16.31
CA THR A 100 -1.67 9.56 -16.98
C THR A 100 -0.43 8.68 -17.14
N GLU A 101 0.70 9.28 -17.50
CA GLU A 101 1.98 8.58 -17.68
C GLU A 101 2.53 7.97 -16.38
N LEU A 102 2.43 8.69 -15.26
CA LEU A 102 2.83 8.17 -13.95
C LEU A 102 1.94 6.97 -13.55
N ILE A 103 0.63 7.10 -13.73
CA ILE A 103 -0.32 6.04 -13.38
C ILE A 103 -0.10 4.81 -14.28
N ASP A 104 0.10 5.01 -15.58
CA ASP A 104 0.32 3.91 -16.52
C ASP A 104 1.65 3.20 -16.24
N SER A 105 2.72 3.95 -15.94
CA SER A 105 4.02 3.38 -15.56
C SER A 105 3.98 2.62 -14.22
N LEU A 106 3.26 3.15 -13.23
CA LEU A 106 3.04 2.44 -11.96
C LEU A 106 2.25 1.15 -12.17
N ASP A 107 1.22 1.16 -13.00
CA ASP A 107 0.50 -0.06 -13.38
C ASP A 107 1.45 -1.05 -14.08
N THR A 108 2.25 -0.62 -15.04
CA THR A 108 3.20 -1.52 -15.72
C THR A 108 4.14 -2.22 -14.73
N VAL A 109 4.64 -1.52 -13.72
CA VAL A 109 5.62 -2.08 -12.78
C VAL A 109 4.94 -2.79 -11.61
N LEU A 110 4.08 -2.10 -10.86
CA LEU A 110 3.55 -2.56 -9.58
C LEU A 110 2.34 -3.49 -9.75
N TYR A 111 1.44 -3.25 -10.71
CA TYR A 111 0.38 -4.22 -10.98
C TYR A 111 0.97 -5.53 -11.49
N SER A 112 1.97 -5.48 -12.38
CA SER A 112 2.63 -6.70 -12.86
C SER A 112 3.31 -7.48 -11.72
N LEU A 113 4.00 -6.79 -10.79
CA LEU A 113 4.57 -7.44 -9.62
C LEU A 113 3.48 -8.09 -8.74
N SER A 114 2.42 -7.35 -8.44
CA SER A 114 1.27 -7.83 -7.64
C SER A 114 0.55 -9.02 -8.32
N ASP A 115 0.45 -9.04 -9.65
CA ASP A 115 -0.13 -10.21 -10.35
C ASP A 115 0.76 -11.46 -10.21
N CYS A 116 2.07 -11.31 -10.00
CA CYS A 116 3.04 -12.40 -9.92
C CYS A 116 3.25 -12.99 -8.52
N ILE A 117 3.18 -12.18 -7.47
CA ILE A 117 3.61 -12.59 -6.12
C ILE A 117 2.47 -13.14 -5.25
N ASP A 118 1.23 -13.01 -5.71
CA ASP A 118 0.04 -13.28 -4.92
C ASP A 118 -0.60 -14.65 -5.16
N ASP A 119 -1.38 -15.11 -4.17
CA ASP A 119 -2.19 -16.32 -4.30
C ASP A 119 -3.21 -16.17 -5.44
N PRO A 120 -3.22 -17.06 -6.44
CA PRO A 120 -4.11 -16.93 -7.60
C PRO A 120 -5.59 -16.88 -7.26
N LYS A 121 -6.03 -17.53 -6.18
CA LYS A 121 -7.45 -17.52 -5.78
C LYS A 121 -7.81 -16.20 -5.12
N GLN A 122 -6.99 -15.69 -4.22
CA GLN A 122 -7.22 -14.37 -3.62
C GLN A 122 -7.24 -13.27 -4.68
N ARG A 123 -6.33 -13.35 -5.65
CA ARG A 123 -6.28 -12.40 -6.77
C ARG A 123 -7.56 -12.42 -7.61
N ASP A 124 -8.04 -13.59 -7.99
CA ASP A 124 -9.32 -13.73 -8.72
C ASP A 124 -10.50 -13.19 -7.92
N GLN A 125 -10.55 -13.46 -6.61
CA GLN A 125 -11.59 -12.91 -5.71
C GLN A 125 -11.54 -11.38 -5.63
N ARG A 126 -10.34 -10.80 -5.48
CA ARG A 126 -10.14 -9.35 -5.49
C ARG A 126 -10.58 -8.74 -6.82
N HIS A 127 -10.20 -9.33 -7.95
CA HIS A 127 -10.64 -8.88 -9.27
C HIS A 127 -12.17 -8.90 -9.41
N LYS A 128 -12.84 -9.97 -8.96
CA LYS A 128 -14.31 -10.07 -8.98
C LYS A 128 -15.01 -9.05 -8.11
N SER A 129 -14.35 -8.58 -7.03
CA SER A 129 -14.89 -7.51 -6.18
C SER A 129 -14.89 -6.13 -6.83
N GLY A 130 -14.10 -5.93 -7.89
CA GLY A 130 -13.88 -4.61 -8.51
C GLY A 130 -12.94 -3.68 -7.74
N TYR A 131 -12.32 -4.15 -6.65
CA TYR A 131 -11.39 -3.36 -5.85
C TYR A 131 -10.00 -3.29 -6.48
N GLY A 132 -9.38 -2.10 -6.43
CA GLY A 132 -8.03 -1.84 -6.94
C GLY A 132 -7.82 -2.27 -8.39
N THR A 133 -8.75 -1.91 -9.27
CA THR A 133 -8.59 -2.11 -10.71
C THR A 133 -7.40 -1.29 -11.23
N ARG A 134 -6.91 -1.63 -12.42
CA ARG A 134 -5.88 -0.84 -13.10
C ARG A 134 -6.26 0.64 -13.15
N LYS A 135 -5.26 1.49 -12.98
CA LYS A 135 -5.35 2.95 -12.86
C LYS A 135 -6.14 3.44 -11.65
N ALA A 136 -6.47 2.60 -10.68
CA ALA A 136 -7.15 3.05 -9.47
C ALA A 136 -6.23 4.01 -8.70
N HIS A 137 -6.65 5.27 -8.59
CA HIS A 137 -5.95 6.29 -7.85
C HIS A 137 -6.90 7.37 -7.34
N SER A 138 -6.45 8.15 -6.36
CA SER A 138 -7.18 9.29 -5.82
C SER A 138 -6.23 10.49 -5.68
N SER A 139 -6.61 11.62 -6.29
CA SER A 139 -5.89 12.88 -6.13
C SER A 139 -5.99 13.40 -4.69
N LYS A 140 -4.86 13.83 -4.13
CA LYS A 140 -4.76 14.38 -2.77
C LYS A 140 -4.11 15.76 -2.79
N TYR A 141 -4.27 16.53 -1.72
CA TYR A 141 -3.65 17.86 -1.63
C TYR A 141 -2.12 17.76 -1.75
N TYR A 142 -1.51 16.72 -1.18
CA TYR A 142 -0.07 16.44 -1.21
C TYR A 142 0.41 15.70 -2.47
N GLY A 143 -0.47 15.22 -3.34
CA GLY A 143 -0.08 14.41 -4.49
C GLY A 143 -1.18 13.44 -4.92
N PHE A 144 -0.96 12.14 -4.81
CA PHE A 144 -2.00 11.12 -5.00
C PHE A 144 -1.79 9.87 -4.15
N GLU A 145 -2.84 9.07 -4.08
CA GLU A 145 -2.87 7.71 -3.53
C GLU A 145 -3.04 6.75 -4.71
N TYR A 146 -2.09 5.84 -4.90
CA TYR A 146 -2.13 4.78 -5.91
C TYR A 146 -2.68 3.50 -5.30
N ARG A 147 -3.78 2.96 -5.85
CA ARG A 147 -4.64 1.97 -5.19
C ARG A 147 -4.74 0.63 -5.91
N THR A 148 -4.06 0.47 -7.04
CA THR A 148 -4.15 -0.74 -7.86
C THR A 148 -3.70 -2.01 -7.14
N PRO A 149 -2.51 -2.08 -6.49
CA PRO A 149 -1.99 -3.33 -5.95
C PRO A 149 -2.82 -3.82 -4.75
N GLY A 150 -2.88 -5.14 -4.55
CA GLY A 150 -3.32 -5.68 -3.26
C GLY A 150 -2.26 -5.46 -2.19
N SER A 151 -2.51 -5.95 -0.97
CA SER A 151 -1.59 -5.75 0.15
C SER A 151 -0.31 -6.54 -0.08
N TRP A 152 0.77 -5.81 -0.37
CA TRP A 152 2.11 -6.34 -0.64
C TRP A 152 2.91 -6.66 0.64
N LEU A 153 2.27 -6.60 1.82
CA LEU A 153 2.84 -6.99 3.11
C LEU A 153 2.95 -8.51 3.28
N LEU A 154 3.58 -9.17 2.31
CA LEU A 154 3.83 -10.62 2.33
C LEU A 154 5.12 -10.96 3.08
N SER A 155 6.11 -10.07 2.96
CA SER A 155 7.40 -10.16 3.66
C SER A 155 8.07 -8.79 3.72
N PRO A 156 9.07 -8.59 4.60
CA PRO A 156 9.89 -7.37 4.60
C PRO A 156 10.54 -7.10 3.23
N SER A 157 11.00 -8.15 2.54
CA SER A 157 11.63 -8.05 1.21
C SER A 157 10.65 -7.60 0.13
N THR A 158 9.44 -8.16 0.11
CA THR A 158 8.39 -7.74 -0.81
C THR A 158 8.03 -6.27 -0.57
N SER A 159 7.92 -5.88 0.70
CA SER A 159 7.57 -4.52 1.11
C SER A 159 8.57 -3.48 0.62
N ILE A 160 9.85 -3.71 0.91
CA ILE A 160 10.90 -2.79 0.48
C ILE A 160 11.05 -2.75 -1.05
N VAL A 161 10.91 -3.90 -1.74
CA VAL A 161 10.98 -3.96 -3.20
C VAL A 161 9.82 -3.18 -3.83
N THR A 162 8.59 -3.38 -3.37
CA THR A 162 7.42 -2.65 -3.88
C THR A 162 7.58 -1.14 -3.70
N LEU A 163 7.98 -0.67 -2.51
CA LEU A 163 8.20 0.75 -2.25
C LEU A 163 9.37 1.33 -3.05
N THR A 164 10.42 0.52 -3.26
CA THR A 164 11.58 0.93 -4.07
C THR A 164 11.19 1.06 -5.54
N LEU A 165 10.49 0.07 -6.09
CA LEU A 165 9.99 0.11 -7.46
C LEU A 165 9.01 1.28 -7.66
N ALA A 166 8.11 1.52 -6.70
CA ALA A 166 7.25 2.71 -6.75
C ALA A 166 8.08 3.99 -6.87
N LYS A 167 9.09 4.17 -6.01
CA LYS A 167 9.95 5.36 -6.06
C LYS A 167 10.70 5.49 -7.38
N LEU A 168 11.33 4.41 -7.84
CA LEU A 168 12.13 4.39 -9.07
C LEU A 168 11.27 4.64 -10.31
N THR A 169 10.06 4.09 -10.38
CA THR A 169 9.12 4.36 -11.47
C THR A 169 8.77 5.84 -11.53
N ILE A 170 8.50 6.47 -10.39
CA ILE A 170 8.19 7.91 -10.33
C ILE A 170 9.40 8.74 -10.76
N ILE A 171 10.60 8.40 -10.27
CA ILE A 171 11.83 9.09 -10.66
C ILE A 171 12.06 8.95 -12.17
N GLY A 172 11.96 7.73 -12.72
CA GLY A 172 12.15 7.47 -14.15
C GLY A 172 11.23 8.31 -15.01
N VAL A 173 9.93 8.34 -14.73
CA VAL A 173 8.97 9.15 -15.50
C VAL A 173 9.23 10.66 -15.36
N LEU A 174 9.64 11.13 -14.17
CA LEU A 174 9.93 12.55 -13.97
C LEU A 174 11.26 12.97 -14.61
N GLU A 175 12.27 12.09 -14.60
CA GLU A 175 13.60 12.31 -15.16
C GLU A 175 13.68 12.02 -16.66
N ASP A 176 12.79 11.21 -17.25
CA ASP A 176 12.69 11.04 -18.72
C ASP A 176 12.26 12.33 -19.44
N ASN A 177 11.93 13.39 -18.69
CA ASN A 177 11.83 14.76 -19.19
C ASN A 177 13.19 15.50 -19.25
N ILE A 178 14.30 14.81 -18.97
CA ILE A 178 15.66 15.33 -19.08
C ILE A 178 16.25 14.87 -20.41
N ASP A 179 16.67 15.84 -21.22
CA ASP A 179 17.32 15.59 -22.50
C ASP A 179 18.72 15.01 -22.30
N PHE A 180 18.84 13.69 -22.40
CA PHE A 180 20.12 12.97 -22.37
C PHE A 180 21.01 13.24 -23.59
N THR A 181 20.55 14.03 -24.56
CA THR A 181 21.32 14.42 -25.76
C THR A 181 21.94 15.82 -25.68
N SER A 182 21.86 16.49 -24.53
CA SER A 182 22.50 17.79 -24.27
C SER A 182 23.95 17.71 -23.78
#